data_AF-A0A7S4AA41-F1
#
_entry.id   AF-A0A7S4AA41-F1
#
_cell.length_a   1.000
_cell.length_b   1.000
_cell.length_c   1.000
_cell.angle_alpha   90.00
_cell.angle_beta   90.00
_cell.angle_gamma   90.00
#
_symmetry.space_group_name_H-M   'P 1'
#
loop_
_entity.id
_entity.type
_entity.pdbx_description
1 polymer ?
#
loop_
_entity_poly.entity_id
_entity_poly.type
_entity_poly.pdbx_seq_one_letter_code
_entity_poly.pdbx_strand_id
1 'polypeptide(L)'
;MLSTLRRKVIEMFRVLSFLMLPVWVSLILRDGNQGLIQEVSAYSTKSHRYTRRGWMQVSCASLVTIQHPFSAYAKAPPATTPLENLIEAQETLDTLLVNYKRATTDCTFADVPRELLETKNKELLLEKAATNALFDKSASIETCKTTNRIVRDYLGVTGKGPLVGIEKQIKSGLEFVDPDFMDDYVSELEAFSQAYSKATSLSYTAGIADLDSVNNFSKDDADESKRDDDSNLQQTKKAIREAKSNLDAVILLLQKS
;
A
#
# COMPACT_ATOMS: atom_id res chain seq x y z
N MET A 1 -28.38 -33.77 9.11
CA MET A 1 -28.11 -34.11 7.68
C MET A 1 -27.74 -32.90 6.82
N LEU A 2 -28.31 -31.71 7.04
CA LEU A 2 -27.95 -30.49 6.28
C LEU A 2 -26.53 -29.93 6.55
N SER A 3 -25.96 -30.15 7.73
CA SER A 3 -24.65 -29.60 8.11
C SER A 3 -23.48 -30.28 7.40
N THR A 4 -23.62 -31.57 7.08
CA THR A 4 -22.60 -32.35 6.36
C THR A 4 -22.52 -32.00 4.87
N LEU A 5 -23.63 -31.54 4.28
CA LEU A 5 -23.67 -31.13 2.87
C LEU A 5 -22.90 -29.81 2.65
N ARG A 6 -23.01 -28.85 3.57
CA ARG A 6 -22.32 -27.56 3.47
C ARG A 6 -20.80 -27.68 3.57
N ARG A 7 -20.28 -28.61 4.39
CA ARG A 7 -18.82 -28.85 4.46
C ARG A 7 -18.25 -29.42 3.17
N LYS A 8 -18.97 -30.35 2.50
CA LYS A 8 -18.50 -30.93 1.24
C LYS A 8 -18.45 -29.93 0.09
N VAL A 9 -19.39 -28.98 0.03
CA VAL A 9 -19.40 -27.94 -1.02
C VAL A 9 -18.22 -26.96 -0.88
N ILE A 10 -17.84 -26.61 0.36
CA ILE A 10 -16.72 -25.70 0.62
C ILE A 10 -15.37 -26.36 0.29
N GLU A 11 -15.19 -27.64 0.57
CA GLU A 11 -13.97 -28.36 0.17
C GLU A 11 -13.86 -28.54 -1.34
N MET A 12 -14.98 -28.77 -2.03
CA MET A 12 -14.97 -28.89 -3.49
C MET A 12 -14.55 -27.59 -4.19
N PHE A 13 -14.94 -26.43 -3.63
CA PHE A 13 -14.52 -25.13 -4.16
C PHE A 13 -13.03 -24.85 -3.95
N ARG A 14 -12.43 -25.31 -2.85
CA ARG A 14 -11.00 -25.15 -2.59
C ARG A 14 -10.11 -25.97 -3.52
N VAL A 15 -10.55 -27.15 -3.92
CA VAL A 15 -9.78 -28.00 -4.85
C VAL A 15 -9.82 -27.45 -6.28
N LEU A 16 -10.94 -26.84 -6.69
CA LEU A 16 -11.06 -26.26 -8.04
C LEU A 16 -10.19 -25.00 -8.26
N SER A 17 -9.99 -24.17 -7.23
CA SER A 17 -9.16 -22.96 -7.35
C SER A 17 -7.66 -23.22 -7.50
N PHE A 18 -7.16 -24.41 -7.12
CA PHE A 18 -5.73 -24.71 -7.20
C PHE A 18 -5.26 -25.20 -8.58
N LEU A 19 -6.16 -25.58 -9.49
CA LEU A 19 -5.78 -26.16 -10.79
C LEU A 19 -5.71 -25.14 -11.94
N MET A 20 -6.08 -23.87 -11.74
CA MET A 20 -6.16 -22.88 -12.82
C MET A 20 -5.09 -21.77 -12.77
N LEU A 21 -4.20 -21.77 -11.76
CA LEU A 21 -3.24 -20.68 -11.55
C LEU A 21 -1.87 -20.74 -12.27
N PRO A 22 -1.37 -21.85 -12.84
CA PRO A 22 0.01 -21.85 -13.37
C PRO A 22 0.18 -21.39 -14.82
N VAL A 23 -0.89 -21.08 -15.59
CA VAL A 23 -0.74 -20.75 -17.03
C VAL A 23 -0.52 -19.24 -17.29
N TRP A 24 -0.82 -18.36 -16.34
CA TRP A 24 -0.77 -16.90 -16.57
C TRP A 24 0.53 -16.21 -16.13
N VAL A 25 1.44 -16.91 -15.44
CA VAL A 25 2.65 -16.29 -14.86
C VAL A 25 3.80 -16.16 -15.88
N SER A 26 3.71 -16.77 -17.06
CA SER A 26 4.83 -16.80 -18.03
C SER A 26 4.83 -15.68 -19.08
N LEU A 27 3.94 -14.68 -19.03
CA LEU A 27 3.84 -13.66 -20.10
C LEU A 27 4.15 -12.20 -19.70
N ILE A 28 4.64 -11.92 -18.48
CA ILE A 28 4.87 -10.52 -18.00
C ILE A 28 6.33 -10.27 -17.60
N LEU A 29 7.29 -10.90 -18.27
CA LEU A 29 8.72 -10.62 -18.09
C LEU A 29 9.39 -10.36 -19.45
N ARG A 30 8.91 -9.34 -20.17
CA ARG A 30 9.73 -8.65 -21.17
C ARG A 30 9.23 -7.24 -21.37
N ASP A 31 10.19 -6.31 -21.33
CA ASP A 31 10.10 -4.88 -21.55
C ASP A 31 9.52 -4.10 -20.36
N GLY A 32 10.21 -3.12 -19.78
CA GLY A 32 11.28 -2.31 -20.33
C GLY A 32 11.11 -0.92 -19.75
N ASN A 33 11.87 -0.70 -18.69
CA ASN A 33 12.04 0.52 -17.91
C ASN A 33 12.26 1.78 -18.80
N GLN A 34 11.58 2.91 -18.55
CA GLN A 34 12.15 4.29 -18.45
C GLN A 34 11.11 5.44 -18.49
N GLY A 35 11.27 6.40 -17.56
CA GLY A 35 10.95 7.86 -17.63
C GLY A 35 9.49 8.27 -17.85
N LEU A 36 8.73 8.93 -16.94
CA LEU A 36 8.91 10.12 -16.11
C LEU A 36 9.02 11.48 -16.87
N ILE A 37 7.95 12.29 -16.68
CA ILE A 37 7.85 13.77 -16.66
C ILE A 37 7.32 14.54 -17.90
N GLN A 38 6.13 15.12 -17.64
CA GLN A 38 5.47 16.39 -18.02
C GLN A 38 5.27 16.81 -19.49
N GLU A 39 4.05 17.28 -19.77
CA GLU A 39 3.73 18.71 -19.93
C GLU A 39 2.24 18.96 -20.23
N VAL A 40 1.67 20.05 -19.69
CA VAL A 40 0.68 20.94 -20.36
C VAL A 40 0.83 22.33 -19.69
N SER A 41 1.43 23.34 -20.35
CA SER A 41 0.84 24.42 -21.19
C SER A 41 -0.26 25.23 -20.47
N ALA A 42 -0.29 26.57 -20.40
CA ALA A 42 -0.31 27.52 -21.51
C ALA A 42 -0.25 29.01 -21.03
N TYR A 43 0.49 29.84 -21.78
CA TYR A 43 0.29 31.26 -22.17
C TYR A 43 -0.18 32.34 -21.15
N SER A 44 0.56 33.47 -21.07
CA SER A 44 0.16 34.76 -21.70
C SER A 44 1.12 35.93 -21.36
N THR A 45 1.12 36.93 -22.22
CA THR A 45 2.13 37.97 -22.53
C THR A 45 2.23 39.16 -21.57
N LYS A 46 3.45 39.72 -21.36
CA LYS A 46 3.87 41.10 -21.78
C LYS A 46 5.14 41.64 -21.08
N SER A 47 6.05 42.14 -21.92
CA SER A 47 6.81 43.40 -21.83
C SER A 47 8.06 43.57 -20.93
N HIS A 48 9.19 43.78 -21.64
CA HIS A 48 10.25 44.80 -21.39
C HIS A 48 11.25 44.66 -20.22
N ARG A 49 12.51 44.28 -20.49
CA ARG A 49 13.66 45.16 -20.84
C ARG A 49 14.98 44.35 -20.87
N TYR A 50 15.75 44.59 -21.92
CA TYR A 50 17.20 44.43 -22.11
C TYR A 50 18.08 43.91 -20.94
N THR A 51 18.95 42.93 -21.23
CA THR A 51 20.41 43.16 -21.36
C THR A 51 21.17 41.95 -21.93
N ARG A 52 22.30 42.28 -22.56
CA ARG A 52 23.12 41.49 -23.49
C ARG A 52 23.99 40.42 -22.82
N ARG A 53 24.02 39.21 -23.40
CA ARG A 53 25.17 38.29 -23.62
C ARG A 53 24.59 36.96 -24.11
N GLY A 54 24.69 36.58 -25.38
CA GLY A 54 25.91 36.12 -26.05
C GLY A 54 25.68 34.65 -26.43
N TRP A 55 24.98 34.40 -27.53
CA TRP A 55 25.55 33.77 -28.74
C TRP A 55 26.21 32.41 -28.51
N MET A 56 25.47 31.34 -28.76
CA MET A 56 25.91 30.33 -29.75
C MET A 56 24.71 29.50 -30.20
N GLN A 57 24.34 29.70 -31.46
CA GLN A 57 23.50 28.82 -32.26
C GLN A 57 24.30 27.55 -32.59
N VAL A 58 23.70 26.37 -32.45
CA VAL A 58 23.92 25.28 -33.42
C VAL A 58 22.59 24.56 -33.64
N SER A 59 22.20 24.57 -34.90
CA SER A 59 21.03 23.96 -35.49
C SER A 59 21.17 22.43 -35.60
N CYS A 60 20.14 21.68 -35.21
CA CYS A 60 19.92 20.33 -35.71
C CYS A 60 18.49 20.22 -36.23
N ALA A 61 18.40 19.83 -37.51
CA ALA A 61 17.18 19.68 -38.29
C ALA A 61 16.33 18.51 -37.77
N SER A 62 15.04 18.77 -37.58
CA SER A 62 14.04 17.79 -37.17
C SER A 62 13.66 16.89 -38.35
N LEU A 63 13.92 15.58 -38.23
CA LEU A 63 13.24 14.56 -39.03
C LEU A 63 11.84 14.34 -38.43
N VAL A 64 10.81 14.79 -39.14
CA VAL A 64 9.41 14.54 -38.79
C VAL A 64 9.04 13.15 -39.32
N THR A 65 9.11 12.14 -38.47
CA THR A 65 8.48 10.84 -38.74
C THR A 65 7.01 10.91 -38.31
N ILE A 66 6.11 10.91 -39.28
CA ILE A 66 4.67 10.78 -39.08
C ILE A 66 4.41 9.34 -38.62
N GLN A 67 4.28 9.12 -37.31
CA GLN A 67 3.76 7.87 -36.76
C GLN A 67 2.30 8.07 -36.34
N HIS A 68 1.41 7.32 -36.99
CA HIS A 68 -0.01 7.28 -36.66
C HIS A 68 -0.21 6.69 -35.25
N PRO A 69 -1.11 7.25 -34.44
CA PRO A 69 -1.45 6.65 -33.16
C PRO A 69 -2.28 5.40 -33.40
N PHE A 70 -1.64 4.22 -33.36
CA PHE A 70 -2.36 2.99 -33.09
C PHE A 70 -2.89 3.09 -31.66
N SER A 71 -4.17 3.45 -31.58
CA SER A 71 -4.99 3.35 -30.39
C SER A 71 -4.99 1.90 -29.92
N ALA A 72 -4.09 1.56 -29.01
CA ALA A 72 -4.18 0.35 -28.23
C ALA A 72 -5.34 0.53 -27.26
N TYR A 73 -6.54 0.13 -27.70
CA TYR A 73 -7.72 0.03 -26.85
C TYR A 73 -7.45 -1.11 -25.85
N ALA A 74 -6.78 -0.79 -24.75
CA ALA A 74 -6.76 -1.66 -23.59
C ALA A 74 -8.23 -1.87 -23.21
N LYS A 75 -8.66 -3.14 -23.22
CA LYS A 75 -10.03 -3.54 -22.88
C LYS A 75 -10.33 -2.98 -21.50
N ALA A 76 -11.12 -1.90 -21.47
CA ALA A 76 -11.51 -1.24 -20.23
C ALA A 76 -12.11 -2.32 -19.32
N PRO A 77 -11.66 -2.42 -18.06
CA PRO A 77 -12.36 -3.25 -17.09
C PRO A 77 -13.84 -2.84 -17.11
N PRO A 78 -14.75 -3.79 -16.89
CA PRO A 78 -16.18 -3.49 -16.83
C PRO A 78 -16.37 -2.29 -15.90
N ALA A 79 -17.15 -1.29 -16.33
CA ALA A 79 -17.39 -0.08 -15.57
C ALA A 79 -18.11 -0.47 -14.26
N THR A 80 -17.34 -0.73 -13.21
CA THR A 80 -17.85 -0.82 -11.85
C THR A 80 -18.36 0.55 -11.47
N THR A 81 -19.51 0.58 -10.82
CA THR A 81 -20.07 1.86 -10.39
C THR A 81 -19.12 2.50 -9.37
N PRO A 82 -19.00 3.84 -9.33
CA PRO A 82 -18.14 4.51 -8.34
C PRO A 82 -18.40 3.99 -6.91
N LEU A 83 -19.66 3.74 -6.57
CA LEU A 83 -20.09 3.18 -5.29
C LEU A 83 -19.45 1.82 -4.97
N GLU A 84 -19.42 0.87 -5.91
CA GLU A 84 -18.80 -0.45 -5.69
C GLU A 84 -17.31 -0.34 -5.39
N ASN A 85 -16.60 0.55 -6.10
CA ASN A 85 -15.18 0.80 -5.85
C ASN A 85 -14.94 1.40 -4.45
N LEU A 86 -15.83 2.29 -3.99
CA LEU A 86 -15.75 2.87 -2.64
C LEU A 86 -16.02 1.83 -1.55
N ILE A 87 -16.95 0.89 -1.78
CA ILE A 87 -17.21 -0.22 -0.84
C ILE A 87 -16.00 -1.14 -0.75
N GLU A 88 -15.39 -1.51 -1.89
CA GLU A 88 -14.16 -2.34 -1.88
C GLU A 88 -13.01 -1.62 -1.14
N ALA A 89 -12.89 -0.31 -1.34
CA ALA A 89 -11.94 0.54 -0.62
C ALA A 89 -12.19 0.54 0.89
N GLN A 90 -13.45 0.69 1.30
CA GLN A 90 -13.87 0.62 2.70
C GLN A 90 -13.50 -0.73 3.34
N GLU A 91 -13.86 -1.84 2.70
CA GLU A 91 -13.56 -3.20 3.18
C GLU A 91 -12.04 -3.44 3.32
N THR A 92 -11.26 -2.85 2.40
CA THR A 92 -9.80 -2.88 2.44
C THR A 92 -9.26 -2.15 3.68
N LEU A 93 -9.80 -0.96 4.00
CA LEU A 93 -9.43 -0.22 5.21
C LEU A 93 -9.84 -0.97 6.49
N ASP A 94 -11.00 -1.61 6.50
CA ASP A 94 -11.44 -2.44 7.63
C ASP A 94 -10.53 -3.64 7.85
N THR A 95 -10.19 -4.34 6.77
CA THR A 95 -9.25 -5.47 6.80
C THR A 95 -7.88 -5.04 7.35
N LEU A 96 -7.41 -3.86 6.94
CA LEU A 96 -6.18 -3.28 7.46
C LEU A 96 -6.27 -2.99 8.96
N LEU A 97 -7.36 -2.37 9.43
CA LEU A 97 -7.53 -2.02 10.84
C LEU A 97 -7.62 -3.27 11.74
N VAL A 98 -8.31 -4.31 11.29
CA VAL A 98 -8.39 -5.61 12.00
C VAL A 98 -7.04 -6.29 12.06
N ASN A 99 -6.26 -6.24 10.97
CA ASN A 99 -4.96 -6.91 10.87
C ASN A 99 -3.76 -5.97 11.10
N TYR A 100 -3.97 -4.80 11.70
CA TYR A 100 -2.99 -3.72 11.73
C TYR A 100 -1.66 -4.15 12.38
N LYS A 101 -1.72 -4.92 13.46
CA LYS A 101 -0.53 -5.45 14.16
C LYS A 101 0.31 -6.36 13.27
N ARG A 102 -0.34 -7.22 12.48
CA ARG A 102 0.33 -8.12 11.54
C ARG A 102 0.85 -7.36 10.32
N ALA A 103 0.11 -6.36 9.84
CA ALA A 103 0.58 -5.50 8.75
C ALA A 103 1.79 -4.65 9.14
N THR A 104 1.96 -4.36 10.44
CA THR A 104 3.07 -3.55 10.96
C THR A 104 4.24 -4.35 11.50
N THR A 105 4.14 -5.67 11.62
CA THR A 105 5.19 -6.51 12.22
C THR A 105 5.61 -7.57 11.21
N ASP A 106 6.85 -7.47 10.74
CA ASP A 106 7.48 -8.44 9.83
C ASP A 106 8.47 -9.29 10.64
N CYS A 107 8.12 -10.56 10.85
CA CYS A 107 8.94 -11.50 11.59
C CYS A 107 9.67 -12.41 10.61
N THR A 108 10.99 -12.31 10.57
CA THR A 108 11.85 -13.19 9.80
C THR A 108 12.51 -14.19 10.75
N PHE A 109 12.52 -15.47 10.37
CA PHE A 109 13.37 -16.44 11.05
C PHE A 109 14.81 -16.12 10.70
N ALA A 110 15.64 -15.83 11.70
CA ALA A 110 17.06 -15.66 11.47
C ALA A 110 17.66 -17.03 11.15
N ASP A 111 17.96 -17.28 9.88
CA ASP A 111 18.72 -18.46 9.47
C ASP A 111 20.13 -18.35 10.06
N VAL A 112 20.42 -19.18 11.07
CA VAL A 112 21.74 -19.25 11.69
C VAL A 112 22.72 -19.74 10.61
N PRO A 113 23.77 -18.98 10.26
CA PRO A 113 24.73 -19.38 9.24
C PRO A 113 25.35 -20.73 9.61
N ARG A 114 25.08 -21.77 8.81
CA ARG A 114 25.62 -23.13 9.05
C ARG A 114 27.14 -23.17 9.06
N GLU A 115 27.79 -22.24 8.36
CA GLU A 115 29.26 -22.12 8.29
C GLU A 115 29.89 -21.81 9.65
N LEU A 116 29.19 -21.07 10.53
CA LEU A 116 29.62 -20.78 11.91
C LEU A 116 29.51 -22.00 12.83
N LEU A 117 28.72 -23.02 12.44
CA LEU A 117 28.61 -24.29 13.17
C LEU A 117 29.66 -25.33 12.73
N GLU A 118 30.33 -25.10 11.61
CA GLU A 118 31.27 -26.03 10.98
C GLU A 118 32.76 -25.68 11.24
N THR A 119 33.11 -24.43 11.58
CA THR A 119 34.52 -24.04 11.82
C THR A 119 34.97 -24.13 13.29
N LYS A 120 35.63 -25.25 13.60
CA LYS A 120 36.71 -25.52 14.60
C LYS A 120 36.57 -25.15 16.09
N ASN A 121 35.63 -24.31 16.54
CA ASN A 121 35.41 -24.02 17.98
C ASN A 121 34.03 -24.49 18.45
N LYS A 122 33.67 -25.71 18.03
CA LYS A 122 32.34 -26.29 18.29
C LYS A 122 32.02 -26.35 19.77
N GLU A 123 32.99 -26.68 20.62
CA GLU A 123 32.79 -26.80 22.07
C GLU A 123 32.59 -25.45 22.75
N LEU A 124 33.42 -24.45 22.45
CA LEU A 124 33.28 -23.08 22.98
C LEU A 124 32.00 -22.37 22.49
N LEU A 125 31.55 -22.67 21.26
CA LEU A 125 30.30 -22.16 20.73
C LEU A 125 29.09 -22.87 21.34
N LEU A 126 29.17 -24.19 21.58
CA LEU A 126 28.11 -24.94 22.28
C LEU A 126 27.97 -24.50 23.74
N GLU A 127 29.06 -24.21 24.44
CA GLU A 127 29.02 -23.78 25.84
C GLU A 127 28.45 -22.34 25.99
N LYS A 128 28.85 -21.41 25.11
CA LYS A 128 28.30 -20.04 25.06
C LYS A 128 26.86 -19.97 24.56
N ALA A 129 26.45 -20.91 23.71
CA ALA A 129 25.09 -20.94 23.18
C ALA A 129 24.12 -21.78 24.03
N ALA A 130 24.62 -22.75 24.81
CA ALA A 130 23.85 -23.42 25.87
C ALA A 130 23.44 -22.45 26.98
N THR A 131 24.29 -21.46 27.26
CA THR A 131 24.00 -20.37 28.21
C THR A 131 23.13 -19.26 27.60
N ASN A 132 23.19 -19.06 26.28
CA ASN A 132 22.39 -18.07 25.54
C ASN A 132 21.24 -18.70 24.73
N ALA A 133 20.46 -19.65 25.26
CA ALA A 133 19.18 -20.11 24.70
C ALA A 133 19.11 -20.40 23.17
N LEU A 134 20.24 -20.59 22.48
CA LEU A 134 20.32 -20.51 21.01
C LEU A 134 20.16 -21.89 20.34
N PHE A 135 20.16 -22.96 21.13
CA PHE A 135 20.18 -24.35 20.65
C PHE A 135 19.12 -25.27 21.24
N ASP A 136 18.15 -24.76 22.01
CA ASP A 136 16.95 -25.54 22.22
C ASP A 136 16.23 -25.63 20.87
N LYS A 137 16.22 -26.84 20.29
CA LYS A 137 15.70 -27.18 18.95
C LYS A 137 14.22 -26.80 18.72
N SER A 138 13.55 -26.26 19.73
CA SER A 138 12.18 -25.76 19.72
C SER A 138 12.06 -24.24 19.58
N ALA A 139 13.14 -23.47 19.70
CA ALA A 139 13.13 -22.01 19.65
C ALA A 139 13.90 -21.51 18.42
N SER A 140 13.25 -21.54 17.25
CA SER A 140 13.71 -20.74 16.12
C SER A 140 13.68 -19.26 16.54
N ILE A 141 14.80 -18.55 16.46
CA ILE A 141 14.85 -17.12 16.79
C ILE A 141 14.11 -16.35 15.70
N GLU A 142 12.85 -16.01 15.98
CA GLU A 142 12.07 -15.06 15.19
C GLU A 142 12.57 -13.65 15.52
N THR A 143 13.22 -12.99 14.57
CA THR A 143 13.53 -11.55 14.67
C THR A 143 12.37 -10.79 14.05
N CYS A 144 11.57 -10.13 14.88
CA CYS A 144 10.47 -9.29 14.42
C CYS A 144 10.92 -7.84 14.27
N LYS A 145 10.64 -7.25 13.10
CA LYS A 145 10.87 -5.85 12.81
C LYS A 145 9.54 -5.14 12.54
N THR A 146 9.40 -3.94 13.09
CA THR A 146 8.27 -3.08 12.78
C THR A 146 8.45 -2.46 11.39
N THR A 147 7.46 -2.57 10.51
CA THR A 147 7.50 -2.06 9.13
C THR A 147 6.16 -1.42 8.74
N ASN A 148 6.20 -0.39 7.89
CA ASN A 148 4.99 0.24 7.34
C ASN A 148 4.71 -0.10 5.89
N ARG A 149 5.50 -1.01 5.31
CA ARG A 149 5.38 -1.31 3.87
C ARG A 149 3.99 -1.83 3.51
N ILE A 150 3.48 -2.80 4.29
CA ILE A 150 2.16 -3.39 4.04
C ILE A 150 1.08 -2.33 4.25
N VAL A 151 1.13 -1.55 5.33
CA VAL A 151 0.17 -0.45 5.58
C VAL A 151 0.11 0.50 4.38
N ARG A 152 1.26 0.90 3.84
CA ARG A 152 1.34 1.77 2.66
C ARG A 152 0.79 1.12 1.39
N ASP A 153 0.96 -0.18 1.21
CA ASP A 153 0.34 -0.91 0.11
C ASP A 153 -1.19 -0.91 0.22
N TYR A 154 -1.75 -1.11 1.41
CA TYR A 154 -3.20 -1.00 1.64
C TYR A 154 -3.72 0.42 1.40
N LEU A 155 -2.95 1.45 1.75
CA LEU A 155 -3.27 2.85 1.48
C LEU A 155 -3.09 3.23 0.00
N GLY A 156 -2.78 2.33 -0.92
CA GLY A 156 -2.68 2.67 -2.35
C GLY A 156 -1.58 3.67 -2.73
N VAL A 157 -0.75 4.12 -1.78
CA VAL A 157 0.31 5.11 -2.03
C VAL A 157 1.47 4.52 -2.83
N THR A 158 1.55 3.20 -2.91
CA THR A 158 2.51 2.46 -3.75
C THR A 158 1.94 2.12 -5.13
N GLY A 159 0.73 2.58 -5.46
CA GLY A 159 0.06 2.30 -6.72
C GLY A 159 -0.57 0.90 -6.78
N LYS A 160 -0.83 0.27 -5.63
CA LYS A 160 -1.45 -1.06 -5.54
C LYS A 160 -2.74 -1.02 -4.73
N GLY A 161 -3.72 -1.82 -5.13
CA GLY A 161 -4.95 -2.05 -4.38
C GLY A 161 -6.08 -1.04 -4.63
N PRO A 162 -7.23 -1.21 -3.96
CA PRO A 162 -8.46 -0.47 -4.25
C PRO A 162 -8.41 1.03 -3.89
N LEU A 163 -7.48 1.43 -3.03
CA LEU A 163 -7.34 2.84 -2.59
C LEU A 163 -6.57 3.73 -3.59
N VAL A 164 -6.06 3.15 -4.69
CA VAL A 164 -5.31 3.90 -5.69
C VAL A 164 -6.23 4.89 -6.41
N GLY A 165 -5.98 6.19 -6.19
CA GLY A 165 -6.80 7.24 -6.81
C GLY A 165 -8.19 7.37 -6.19
N ILE A 166 -8.40 6.90 -4.96
CA ILE A 166 -9.68 6.94 -4.26
C ILE A 166 -10.32 8.33 -4.24
N GLU A 167 -9.53 9.40 -4.06
CA GLU A 167 -10.05 10.77 -4.09
C GLU A 167 -10.68 11.15 -5.44
N LYS A 168 -10.14 10.64 -6.55
CA LYS A 168 -10.73 10.87 -7.88
C LYS A 168 -12.03 10.10 -8.04
N GLN A 169 -12.10 8.90 -7.49
CA GLN A 169 -13.32 8.08 -7.49
C GLN A 169 -14.43 8.75 -6.65
N ILE A 170 -14.11 9.24 -5.45
CA ILE A 170 -15.06 10.00 -4.63
C ILE A 170 -15.50 11.26 -5.38
N LYS A 171 -14.58 12.01 -6.01
CA LYS A 171 -14.96 13.19 -6.81
C LYS A 171 -15.89 12.85 -7.97
N SER A 172 -15.69 11.73 -8.65
CA SER A 172 -16.62 11.27 -9.70
C SER A 172 -18.01 10.89 -9.18
N GLY A 173 -18.11 10.55 -7.88
CA GLY A 173 -19.38 10.30 -7.21
C GLY A 173 -20.28 11.54 -7.11
N LEU A 174 -19.71 12.75 -7.17
CA LEU A 174 -20.45 14.01 -7.01
C LEU A 174 -21.57 14.19 -8.04
N GLU A 175 -21.42 13.62 -9.24
CA GLU A 175 -22.45 13.68 -10.31
C GLU A 175 -23.73 12.90 -9.95
N PHE A 176 -23.66 12.00 -8.97
CA PHE A 176 -24.75 11.13 -8.54
C PHE A 176 -25.39 11.58 -7.23
N VAL A 177 -24.90 12.65 -6.60
CA VAL A 177 -25.40 13.14 -5.30
C VAL A 177 -26.59 14.06 -5.51
N ASP A 178 -27.65 13.87 -4.72
CA ASP A 178 -28.80 14.78 -4.69
C ASP A 178 -28.36 16.22 -4.32
N PRO A 179 -28.80 17.26 -5.05
CA PRO A 179 -28.53 18.66 -4.72
C PRO A 179 -28.75 19.04 -3.25
N ASP A 180 -29.71 18.41 -2.57
CA ASP A 180 -30.02 18.69 -1.16
C ASP A 180 -28.93 18.19 -0.19
N PHE A 181 -28.11 17.22 -0.60
CA PHE A 181 -27.01 16.65 0.21
C PHE A 181 -25.61 17.01 -0.32
N MET A 182 -25.52 17.93 -1.28
CA MET A 182 -24.26 18.26 -1.96
C MET A 182 -23.22 18.88 -1.00
N ASP A 183 -23.66 19.78 -0.10
CA ASP A 183 -22.77 20.44 0.85
C ASP A 183 -22.18 19.45 1.87
N ASP A 184 -23.02 18.56 2.40
CA ASP A 184 -22.59 17.49 3.32
C ASP A 184 -21.59 16.56 2.63
N TYR A 185 -21.83 16.20 1.38
CA TYR A 185 -20.94 15.35 0.60
C TYR A 185 -19.56 15.97 0.39
N VAL A 186 -19.51 17.26 0.02
CA VAL A 186 -18.25 17.99 -0.15
C VAL A 186 -17.51 18.11 1.19
N SER A 187 -18.22 18.36 2.28
CA SER A 187 -17.62 18.44 3.62
C SER A 187 -16.97 17.10 4.03
N GLU A 188 -17.67 15.98 3.83
CA GLU A 188 -17.15 14.65 4.16
C GLU A 188 -15.99 14.23 3.24
N LEU A 189 -16.05 14.59 1.95
CA LEU A 189 -14.93 14.40 1.02
C LEU A 189 -13.67 15.14 1.48
N GLU A 190 -13.80 16.40 1.90
CA GLU A 190 -12.66 17.19 2.39
C GLU A 190 -12.09 16.61 3.69
N ALA A 191 -12.97 16.22 4.62
CA ALA A 191 -12.58 15.57 5.87
C ALA A 191 -11.86 14.23 5.61
N PHE A 192 -12.36 13.43 4.67
CA PHE A 192 -11.68 12.22 4.18
C PHE A 192 -10.29 12.55 3.63
N SER A 193 -10.18 13.48 2.68
CA SER A 193 -8.91 13.85 2.05
C SER A 193 -7.88 14.33 3.08
N GLN A 194 -8.30 15.11 4.08
CA GLN A 194 -7.42 15.56 5.15
C GLN A 194 -6.93 14.40 6.04
N ALA A 195 -7.84 13.56 6.52
CA ALA A 195 -7.50 12.41 7.36
C ALA A 195 -6.63 11.38 6.61
N TYR A 196 -6.95 11.14 5.35
CA TYR A 196 -6.23 10.22 4.47
C TYR A 196 -4.81 10.71 4.14
N SER A 197 -4.67 12.01 3.85
CA SER A 197 -3.37 12.65 3.65
C SER A 197 -2.50 12.57 4.92
N LYS A 198 -3.12 12.77 6.09
CA LYS A 198 -2.47 12.60 7.40
C LYS A 198 -2.03 11.15 7.64
N ALA A 199 -2.87 10.16 7.33
CA ALA A 199 -2.50 8.75 7.42
C ALA A 199 -1.31 8.42 6.49
N THR A 200 -1.33 8.94 5.27
CA THR A 200 -0.25 8.76 4.29
C THR A 200 1.07 9.35 4.76
N SER A 201 1.06 10.57 5.31
CA SER A 201 2.27 11.24 5.80
C SER A 201 2.83 10.55 7.05
N LEU A 202 1.99 10.21 8.02
CA LEU A 202 2.41 9.50 9.24
C LEU A 202 2.96 8.09 8.92
N SER A 203 2.35 7.38 7.97
CA SER A 203 2.85 6.07 7.55
C SER A 203 4.24 6.15 6.89
N TYR A 204 4.55 7.28 6.24
CA TYR A 204 5.86 7.53 5.65
C TYR A 204 6.90 7.78 6.73
N THR A 205 6.60 8.67 7.68
CA THR A 205 7.53 9.02 8.77
C THR A 205 7.79 7.85 9.71
N ALA A 206 6.77 7.03 9.97
CA ALA A 206 6.89 5.81 10.76
C ALA A 206 7.84 4.77 10.12
N GLY A 207 8.03 4.79 8.79
CA GLY A 207 9.00 3.91 8.12
C GLY A 207 10.47 4.34 8.25
N ILE A 208 10.72 5.63 8.54
CA ILE A 208 12.07 6.22 8.60
C ILE A 208 12.55 6.39 10.04
N ALA A 209 11.65 6.77 10.95
CA ALA A 209 11.98 7.04 12.35
C ALA A 209 12.22 5.76 13.19
N ASP A 210 11.61 4.63 12.82
CA ASP A 210 11.75 3.36 13.57
C ASP A 210 13.04 2.58 13.23
N LEU A 211 14.01 3.20 12.54
CA LEU A 211 15.33 2.61 12.30
C LEU A 211 16.22 2.60 13.55
N ASP A 212 15.91 3.43 14.55
CA ASP A 212 16.73 3.60 15.75
C ASP A 212 16.51 2.51 16.82
N SER A 213 15.54 1.62 16.59
CA SER A 213 15.28 0.48 17.45
C SER A 213 15.38 -0.81 16.64
N VAL A 214 16.60 -1.34 16.55
CA VAL A 214 16.84 -2.77 16.32
C VAL A 214 16.40 -3.52 17.58
N ASN A 215 15.12 -3.40 17.93
CA ASN A 215 14.55 -4.12 19.05
C ASN A 215 14.13 -5.49 18.52
N ASN A 216 15.07 -6.44 18.59
CA ASN A 216 14.75 -7.86 18.55
C ASN A 216 13.93 -8.18 19.80
N PHE A 217 12.64 -7.88 19.78
CA PHE A 217 11.74 -8.26 20.87
C PHE A 217 11.42 -9.74 20.75
N SER A 218 11.32 -10.42 21.89
CA SER A 218 10.72 -11.75 21.93
C SER A 218 9.24 -11.64 21.52
N LYS A 219 8.69 -12.69 20.91
CA LYS A 219 7.29 -12.72 20.41
C LYS A 219 6.27 -12.34 21.49
N ASP A 220 6.61 -12.61 22.75
CA ASP A 220 5.76 -12.37 23.93
C ASP A 220 5.87 -10.93 24.45
N ASP A 221 6.93 -10.19 24.13
CA ASP A 221 7.09 -8.77 24.48
C ASP A 221 6.36 -7.82 23.51
N ALA A 222 5.77 -8.35 22.43
CA ALA A 222 4.98 -7.59 21.47
C ALA A 222 3.57 -7.23 21.99
N ASP A 223 3.43 -7.04 23.31
CA ASP A 223 2.16 -6.73 23.95
C ASP A 223 1.76 -5.27 23.71
N GLU A 224 0.50 -5.03 23.33
CA GLU A 224 0.03 -3.70 22.87
C GLU A 224 0.15 -2.62 23.95
N SER A 225 0.16 -3.00 25.23
CA SER A 225 0.17 -2.08 26.36
C SER A 225 1.52 -1.39 26.63
N LYS A 226 2.60 -1.80 25.95
CA LYS A 226 3.94 -1.19 26.12
C LYS A 226 4.43 -0.39 24.91
N ARG A 227 3.70 -0.41 23.78
CA ARG A 227 4.03 0.45 22.64
C ARG A 227 3.46 1.82 22.92
N ASP A 228 4.34 2.81 23.12
CA ASP A 228 3.98 4.20 23.40
C ASP A 228 2.80 4.65 22.51
N ASP A 229 1.73 5.12 23.17
CA ASP A 229 0.50 5.63 22.53
C ASP A 229 0.80 6.78 21.55
N ASP A 230 1.95 7.44 21.68
CA ASP A 230 2.42 8.52 20.82
C ASP A 230 3.25 8.07 19.61
N SER A 231 3.49 6.76 19.43
CA SER A 231 4.23 6.29 18.25
C SER A 231 3.52 6.70 16.96
N ASN A 232 4.32 7.07 15.94
CA ASN A 232 3.81 7.45 14.62
C ASN A 232 2.89 6.38 14.02
N LEU A 233 3.10 5.11 14.39
CA LEU A 233 2.24 3.97 14.03
C LEU A 233 0.85 4.05 14.62
N GLN A 234 0.71 4.33 15.92
CA GLN A 234 -0.60 4.46 16.54
C GLN A 234 -1.33 5.70 16.02
N GLN A 235 -0.61 6.80 15.81
CA GLN A 235 -1.17 7.98 15.17
C GLN A 235 -1.63 7.69 13.73
N THR A 236 -0.87 6.90 12.98
CA THR A 236 -1.26 6.41 11.65
C THR A 236 -2.56 5.58 11.74
N LYS A 237 -2.64 4.61 12.65
CA LYS A 237 -3.85 3.79 12.88
C LYS A 237 -5.07 4.65 13.19
N LYS A 238 -4.91 5.69 14.01
CA LYS A 238 -5.99 6.64 14.34
C LYS A 238 -6.44 7.44 13.11
N ALA A 239 -5.50 7.97 12.34
CA ALA A 239 -5.81 8.71 11.11
C ALA A 239 -6.50 7.82 10.05
N ILE A 240 -6.11 6.54 9.95
CA ILE A 240 -6.79 5.57 9.07
C ILE A 240 -8.23 5.35 9.52
N ARG A 241 -8.48 5.22 10.84
CA ARG A 241 -9.84 5.06 11.37
C ARG A 241 -10.70 6.29 11.09
N GLU A 242 -10.13 7.48 11.22
CA GLU A 242 -10.80 8.76 10.89
C GLU A 242 -11.13 8.83 9.39
N ALA A 243 -10.16 8.54 8.53
CA ALA A 243 -10.40 8.48 7.08
C ALA A 243 -11.49 7.45 6.73
N LYS A 244 -11.48 6.27 7.35
CA LYS A 244 -12.51 5.25 7.14
C LYS A 244 -13.90 5.76 7.55
N SER A 245 -14.02 6.42 8.71
CA SER A 245 -15.29 6.97 9.17
C SER A 245 -15.88 8.00 8.18
N ASN A 246 -15.04 8.87 7.62
CA ASN A 246 -15.49 9.86 6.63
C ASN A 246 -15.84 9.19 5.30
N LEU A 247 -15.11 8.14 4.90
CA LEU A 247 -15.46 7.33 3.73
C LEU A 247 -16.81 6.61 3.90
N ASP A 248 -17.08 6.08 5.10
CA ASP A 248 -18.37 5.48 5.45
C ASP A 248 -19.51 6.50 5.27
N ALA A 249 -19.30 7.75 5.71
CA ALA A 249 -20.27 8.84 5.54
C ALA A 249 -20.51 9.19 4.05
N VAL A 250 -19.44 9.30 3.26
CA VAL A 250 -19.51 9.50 1.81
C VAL A 250 -20.33 8.40 1.13
N ILE A 251 -20.08 7.13 1.48
CA ILE A 251 -20.83 5.98 0.92
C ILE A 251 -22.31 6.06 1.29
N LEU A 252 -22.62 6.43 2.53
CA LEU A 252 -24.01 6.58 2.99
C LEU A 252 -24.76 7.68 2.23
N LEU A 253 -24.10 8.80 1.92
CA LEU A 253 -24.70 9.88 1.13
C LEU A 253 -24.98 9.44 -0.32
N LEU A 254 -24.05 8.70 -0.93
CA LEU A 254 -24.23 8.14 -2.28
C LEU A 254 -25.34 7.09 -2.34
N GLN A 255 -25.58 6.35 -1.25
CA GLN A 255 -26.68 5.37 -1.20
C GLN A 255 -28.06 5.99 -1.00
N LYS A 256 -28.12 7.24 -0.49
CA LYS A 256 -29.37 7.98 -0.28
C LYS A 256 -29.84 8.72 -1.54
N SER A 257 -28.93 8.95 -2.49
CA SER A 257 -29.18 9.62 -3.76
C SER A 257 -29.77 8.63 -4.77
#